data_AF-A0A564ZLA0-F1
#
_entry.id   AF-A0A564ZLA0-F1
#
_cell.length_a   1.000
_cell.length_b   1.000
_cell.length_c   1.000
_cell.angle_alpha   90.00
_cell.angle_beta   90.00
_cell.angle_gamma   90.00
#
_symmetry.space_group_name_H-M   'P 1'
#
loop_
_entity.id
_entity.type
_entity.pdbx_description
1 polymer ?
#
loop_
_entity_poly.entity_id
_entity_poly.type
_entity_poly.pdbx_seq_one_letter_code
_entity_poly.pdbx_strand_id
1 'polypeptide(L)'
;MKTTIELSDDLYRQAKAEAALRGRKLRELVEEGLRLVIQSPRNRATRPTLRELMKNACGVVDSGLPDLASNPKHLAGFGRHARRHH
;
A
#
# COMPACT_ATOMS: atom_id res chain seq x y z
N MET A 1 -4.17 -12.28 -27.57
CA MET A 1 -2.70 -12.44 -27.58
C MET A 1 -2.33 -13.71 -26.80
N LYS A 2 -1.29 -14.44 -27.20
CA LYS A 2 -0.72 -15.55 -26.42
C LYS A 2 0.59 -15.08 -25.79
N THR A 3 0.76 -15.36 -24.51
CA THR A 3 1.96 -15.01 -23.74
C THR A 3 2.42 -16.24 -22.97
N THR A 4 3.73 -16.45 -22.89
CA THR A 4 4.33 -17.47 -22.02
C THR A 4 4.86 -16.78 -20.77
N ILE A 5 4.50 -17.30 -19.60
CA ILE A 5 4.95 -16.79 -18.30
C ILE A 5 5.52 -17.95 -17.50
N GLU A 6 6.59 -17.69 -16.75
CA GLU A 6 7.13 -18.64 -15.79
C GLU A 6 6.38 -18.52 -14.46
N LEU A 7 5.95 -19.65 -13.91
CA LEU A 7 5.22 -19.74 -12.65
C LEU A 7 5.93 -20.79 -11.79
N SER A 8 5.97 -20.58 -10.47
CA SER A 8 6.41 -21.64 -9.58
C SER A 8 5.45 -22.83 -9.65
N ASP A 9 6.00 -24.04 -9.54
CA ASP A 9 5.21 -25.29 -9.60
C ASP A 9 4.09 -25.31 -8.57
N ASP A 10 4.35 -24.82 -7.36
CA ASP A 10 3.37 -24.75 -6.28
C ASP A 10 2.19 -23.84 -6.65
N LEU A 11 2.49 -22.66 -7.22
CA LEU A 11 1.46 -21.71 -7.65
C LEU A 11 0.65 -22.27 -8.82
N TYR A 12 1.30 -22.93 -9.77
CA TYR A 12 0.63 -23.59 -10.88
C TYR A 12 -0.33 -24.68 -10.38
N ARG A 13 0.10 -25.52 -9.42
CA ARG A 13 -0.74 -26.59 -8.84
C ARG A 13 -1.96 -26.00 -8.13
N GLN A 14 -1.76 -24.99 -7.28
CA GLN A 14 -2.85 -24.32 -6.57
C GLN A 14 -3.84 -23.69 -7.54
N ALA A 15 -3.37 -22.92 -8.53
CA ALA A 15 -4.24 -22.28 -9.51
C ALA A 15 -5.00 -23.30 -10.37
N LYS A 16 -4.37 -24.43 -10.71
CA LYS A 16 -5.02 -25.50 -11.47
C LYS A 16 -6.11 -26.20 -10.66
N ALA A 17 -5.86 -26.47 -9.37
CA ALA A 17 -6.86 -27.03 -8.47
C ALA A 17 -8.05 -26.06 -8.30
N GLU A 18 -7.77 -24.77 -8.08
CA GLU A 18 -8.81 -23.75 -7.95
C GLU A 18 -9.67 -23.63 -9.22
N ALA A 19 -9.04 -23.64 -10.40
CA ALA A 19 -9.75 -23.62 -11.67
C ALA A 19 -10.66 -24.84 -11.85
N ALA A 20 -10.18 -26.03 -11.48
CA ALA A 20 -10.97 -27.26 -11.53
C ALA A 20 -12.17 -27.23 -10.57
N LEU A 21 -11.96 -26.77 -9.33
CA LEU A 21 -13.02 -26.61 -8.33
C LEU A 21 -14.10 -25.64 -8.80
N ARG A 22 -13.72 -24.57 -9.49
CA ARG A 22 -14.65 -23.58 -10.06
C ARG A 22 -15.27 -24.01 -11.39
N GLY A 23 -14.89 -25.17 -11.95
CA GLY A 23 -15.35 -25.63 -13.25
C GLY A 23 -14.93 -24.72 -14.41
N ARG A 24 -13.80 -24.02 -14.29
CA ARG A 24 -13.31 -23.02 -15.27
C ARG A 24 -11.93 -23.37 -15.78
N LYS A 25 -11.55 -22.77 -16.92
CA LYS A 25 -10.20 -22.94 -17.48
C LYS A 25 -9.19 -22.12 -16.69
N LEU A 26 -7.99 -22.69 -16.46
CA LEU A 26 -6.88 -22.00 -15.80
C LEU A 26 -6.59 -20.61 -16.42
N ARG A 27 -6.67 -20.52 -17.76
CA ARG A 27 -6.50 -19.25 -18.48
C ARG A 27 -7.47 -18.17 -18.00
N GLU A 28 -8.72 -18.50 -17.77
CA GLU A 28 -9.72 -17.52 -17.35
C GLU A 28 -9.47 -17.05 -15.91
N LEU A 29 -9.04 -17.96 -15.04
CA LEU A 29 -8.62 -17.63 -13.67
C LEU A 29 -7.42 -16.68 -13.66
N VAL A 30 -6.43 -16.93 -14.52
CA VAL A 30 -5.25 -16.07 -14.68
C VAL A 30 -5.65 -14.70 -15.24
N GLU A 31 -6.51 -14.63 -16.25
CA GLU A 31 -6.99 -13.36 -16.81
C GLU A 31 -7.78 -12.54 -15.78
N GLU A 32 -8.62 -13.19 -14.97
CA GLU A 32 -9.36 -12.56 -13.88
C GLU A 32 -8.41 -12.00 -12.81
N GLY A 33 -7.45 -12.80 -12.34
CA GLY A 33 -6.43 -12.36 -11.39
C GLY A 33 -5.63 -11.16 -11.90
N LEU A 34 -5.22 -11.18 -13.18
CA LEU A 34 -4.49 -10.08 -13.79
C LEU A 34 -5.33 -8.80 -13.85
N ARG A 35 -6.61 -8.93 -14.22
CA ARG A 35 -7.55 -7.80 -14.25
C ARG A 35 -7.72 -7.19 -12.87
N LEU A 36 -7.90 -8.01 -11.84
CA LEU A 36 -8.03 -7.55 -10.46
C LEU A 36 -6.79 -6.77 -10.01
N VAL A 37 -5.58 -7.25 -10.34
CA VAL A 37 -4.33 -6.55 -9.97
C VAL A 37 -4.19 -5.20 -10.68
N ILE A 38 -4.62 -5.11 -11.95
CA ILE A 38 -4.56 -3.86 -12.73
C ILE A 38 -5.61 -2.86 -12.26
N GLN A 39 -6.83 -3.32 -12.00
CA GLN A 39 -7.96 -2.47 -11.63
C GLN A 39 -7.98 -2.10 -10.16
N SER A 40 -7.36 -2.90 -9.31
CA SER A 40 -7.17 -2.54 -7.92
C SER A 40 -6.30 -1.28 -7.88
N PRO A 41 -6.81 -0.11 -7.45
CA PRO A 41 -5.94 1.01 -7.16
C PRO A 41 -4.91 0.46 -6.20
N ARG A 42 -3.62 0.56 -6.56
CA ARG A 42 -2.53 0.18 -5.67
C ARG A 42 -2.82 0.91 -4.37
N ASN A 43 -3.34 0.19 -3.39
CA ASN A 43 -3.52 0.69 -2.05
C ASN A 43 -2.10 0.71 -1.47
N ARG A 44 -1.26 1.60 -2.00
CA ARG A 44 -0.45 2.43 -1.13
C ARG A 44 -1.52 3.07 -0.27
N ALA A 45 -1.88 2.39 0.81
CA ALA A 45 -2.42 3.04 1.97
C ALA A 45 -1.40 4.14 2.21
N THR A 46 -1.72 5.34 1.73
CA THR A 46 -0.95 6.54 2.00
C THR A 46 -1.03 6.59 3.50
N ARG A 47 0.04 6.13 4.15
CA ARG A 47 0.17 6.24 5.58
C ARG A 47 -0.14 7.70 5.87
N PRO A 48 -1.15 7.98 6.69
CA PRO A 48 -1.55 9.36 6.93
C PRO A 48 -0.30 10.10 7.37
N THR A 49 -0.05 11.23 6.72
CA THR A 49 1.09 12.07 7.05
C THR A 49 0.94 12.51 8.51
N LEU A 50 2.06 12.81 9.18
CA LEU A 50 2.02 13.34 10.55
C LEU A 50 1.08 14.55 10.65
N ARG A 51 1.05 15.40 9.62
CA ARG A 51 0.12 16.53 9.50
C ARG A 51 -1.35 16.11 9.52
N GLU A 52 -1.72 15.09 8.76
CA GLU A 52 -3.11 14.59 8.72
C GLU A 52 -3.53 14.02 10.08
N LEU A 53 -2.64 13.31 10.77
CA LEU A 53 -2.88 12.79 12.11
C LEU A 53 -2.99 13.91 13.16
N MET A 54 -2.15 14.94 13.07
CA MET A 54 -2.06 16.01 14.06
C MET A 54 -2.99 17.20 13.77
N LYS A 55 -3.74 17.21 12.66
CA LYS A 55 -4.60 18.34 12.26
C LYS A 55 -5.53 18.81 13.38
N ASN A 56 -6.10 17.88 14.15
CA ASN A 56 -7.03 18.18 15.24
C ASN A 56 -6.33 18.55 16.56
N ALA A 57 -5.02 18.34 16.65
CA ALA A 57 -4.21 18.67 17.83
C ALA A 57 -3.48 20.01 17.69
N CYS A 58 -3.32 20.52 16.47
CA CYS A 58 -2.75 21.85 16.22
C CYS A 58 -3.68 22.95 16.79
N GLY A 59 -3.18 23.76 17.72
CA GLY A 59 -3.93 24.88 18.31
C GLY A 59 -4.86 24.51 19.48
N VAL A 60 -4.78 23.29 20.01
CA VAL A 60 -5.56 22.86 21.19
C VAL A 60 -5.14 23.58 22.48
N VAL A 61 -3.95 24.18 22.51
CA VAL A 61 -3.45 24.96 23.64
C VAL A 61 -3.21 26.40 23.19
N ASP A 62 -3.85 27.35 23.86
CA ASP A 62 -3.52 28.78 23.73
C ASP A 62 -2.30 29.09 24.60
N SER A 63 -1.12 28.98 23.99
CA SER A 63 0.15 29.26 24.66
C SER A 63 0.53 30.74 24.66
N GLY A 64 -0.28 31.63 24.08
CA GLY A 64 0.08 33.04 23.85
C GLY A 64 1.27 33.24 22.90
N LEU A 65 1.73 32.18 22.22
CA LEU A 65 2.83 32.20 21.27
C LEU A 65 2.26 32.04 19.85
N PRO A 66 2.51 32.98 18.92
CA PRO A 66 1.79 33.06 17.65
C PRO A 66 2.03 31.88 16.70
N ASP A 67 3.13 31.14 16.84
CA ASP A 67 3.38 29.90 16.09
C ASP A 67 4.37 28.98 16.82
N LEU A 68 3.86 27.86 17.35
CA LEU A 68 4.67 26.77 17.90
C LEU A 68 4.84 25.58 16.94
N ALA A 69 4.14 25.60 15.80
CA ALA A 69 4.00 24.45 14.91
C ALA A 69 4.83 24.56 13.62
N SER A 70 5.26 25.77 13.22
CA SER A 70 5.98 25.97 11.96
C SER A 70 7.40 26.48 12.20
N ASN A 71 8.31 25.56 12.53
CA ASN A 71 9.73 25.82 12.32
C ASN A 71 10.30 24.89 11.23
N PRO A 72 10.02 25.17 9.94
CA PRO A 72 10.44 24.31 8.83
C PRO A 72 11.96 24.13 8.76
N LYS A 73 12.77 25.07 9.27
CA LYS A 73 14.23 24.94 9.36
C LYS A 73 14.67 23.82 10.32
N HIS A 74 13.93 23.60 11.41
CA HIS A 74 14.29 22.62 12.45
C HIS A 74 13.63 21.24 12.25
N LEU A 75 12.63 21.16 11.37
CA LEU A 75 11.97 19.90 10.98
C LEU A 75 12.66 19.20 9.79
N ALA A 76 13.68 19.82 9.19
CA ALA A 76 14.42 19.27 8.06
C ALA A 76 15.16 17.98 8.45
N GLY A 77 14.55 16.83 8.14
CA GLY A 77 15.10 15.50 8.39
C GLY A 77 14.59 14.76 9.61
N PHE A 78 13.65 15.37 10.32
CA PHE A 78 12.89 14.68 11.36
C PHE A 78 12.13 13.48 10.76
N GLY A 79 12.18 12.32 11.42
CA GLY A 79 11.49 11.10 10.98
C GLY A 79 12.15 10.30 9.85
N ARG A 80 13.23 10.77 9.21
CA ARG A 80 13.91 10.02 8.13
C ARG A 80 14.57 8.71 8.57
N HIS A 81 14.86 8.56 9.87
CA HIS A 81 15.56 7.40 10.43
C HIS A 81 14.69 6.46 11.27
N ALA A 82 13.37 6.65 11.31
CA ALA A 82 12.46 5.84 12.15
C ALA A 82 12.25 4.38 11.67
N ARG A 83 13.02 3.90 10.68
CA ARG A 83 12.97 2.51 10.18
C ARG A 83 14.30 1.78 10.33
N ARG A 84 14.90 1.76 11.52
CA ARG A 84 15.95 0.78 11.87
C ARG A 84 15.95 0.48 13.36
N HIS A 85 15.06 -0.42 13.78
CA HIS A 85 15.33 -1.31 14.90
C HIS A 85 14.88 -2.71 14.45
N HIS A 86 15.86 -3.54 14.15
CA HIS A 86 15.75 -5.00 14.12
C HIS A 86 16.00 -5.50 15.55
#